data_AF-A0A8X6MRX4-F1
#
_entry.id   AF-A0A8X6MRX4-F1
#
_cell.length_a   1.000
_cell.length_b   1.000
_cell.length_c   1.000
_cell.angle_alpha   90.00
_cell.angle_beta   90.00
_cell.angle_gamma   90.00
#
_symmetry.space_group_name_H-M   'P 1'
#
loop_
_entity.id
_entity.type
_entity.pdbx_description
1 polymer ?
#
loop_
_entity_poly.entity_id
_entity_poly.type
_entity_poly.pdbx_seq_one_letter_code
_entity_poly.pdbx_strand_id
1 'polypeptide(L)'
;MHPSLEKVNLFDIGSLKEETVKDILTEARVLADRISTPICPICGRETSANKDSSRKLGWVWICKNKYRFGHSGKINPLSNTFFENIKIHLLDVFLLIIYFFSEIQVSLVLEHLNLFRKRRGQPQMSWPTIVEFYSRRRELTEIVASPHDKLLGGPALSDDAEVLFVDDVDGDPNWEDF
;
A
#
# COMPACT_ATOMS: atom_id res chain seq x y z
N MET A 1 -13.34 -12.14 -5.37
CA MET A 1 -12.46 -11.71 -4.25
C MET A 1 -11.02 -12.02 -4.66
N HIS A 2 -10.04 -11.12 -4.47
CA HIS A 2 -8.66 -11.39 -4.88
C HIS A 2 -8.08 -12.57 -4.08
N PRO A 3 -7.40 -13.56 -4.70
CA PRO A 3 -6.90 -14.75 -3.99
C PRO A 3 -6.00 -14.44 -2.78
N SER A 4 -5.24 -13.36 -2.84
CA SER A 4 -4.39 -12.91 -1.71
C SER A 4 -5.18 -12.36 -0.52
N LEU A 5 -6.45 -11.96 -0.72
CA LEU A 5 -7.37 -11.53 0.34
C LEU A 5 -8.16 -12.69 0.95
N GLU A 6 -8.25 -13.85 0.29
CA GLU A 6 -8.82 -15.09 0.88
C GLU A 6 -8.03 -15.58 2.10
N LYS A 7 -6.75 -15.17 2.19
CA LYS A 7 -5.88 -15.42 3.34
C LYS A 7 -6.20 -14.51 4.53
N VAL A 8 -6.96 -13.43 4.34
CA VAL A 8 -7.28 -12.47 5.40
C VAL A 8 -8.65 -12.80 5.97
N ASN A 9 -8.66 -13.59 7.04
CA ASN A 9 -9.87 -13.75 7.84
C ASN A 9 -10.12 -12.45 8.62
N LEU A 10 -11.15 -11.69 8.22
CA LEU A 10 -11.56 -10.45 8.90
C LEU A 10 -11.88 -10.67 10.39
N PHE A 11 -12.27 -11.89 10.77
CA PHE A 11 -12.53 -12.28 12.16
C PHE A 11 -11.26 -12.59 12.97
N ASP A 12 -10.09 -12.71 12.32
CA ASP A 12 -8.79 -12.91 12.96
C ASP A 12 -7.78 -11.79 12.63
N ILE A 13 -8.27 -10.58 12.37
CA ILE A 13 -7.44 -9.37 12.23
C ILE A 13 -6.47 -9.19 13.40
N GLY A 14 -6.83 -9.71 14.58
CA GLY A 14 -6.02 -9.70 15.78
C GLY A 14 -4.67 -10.41 15.66
N SER A 15 -4.53 -11.40 14.78
CA SER A 15 -3.30 -12.17 14.57
C SER A 15 -2.41 -11.64 13.44
N LEU A 16 -2.90 -10.64 12.69
CA LEU A 16 -2.23 -10.11 11.51
C LEU A 16 -0.90 -9.42 11.86
N LYS A 17 0.18 -9.87 11.22
CA LYS A 17 1.53 -9.32 11.39
C LYS A 17 1.85 -8.31 10.29
N GLU A 18 2.74 -7.38 10.61
CA GLU A 18 3.15 -6.33 9.68
C GLU A 18 3.92 -6.92 8.47
N GLU A 19 4.67 -8.01 8.67
CA GLU A 19 5.32 -8.78 7.60
C GLU A 19 4.29 -9.35 6.62
N THR A 20 3.21 -9.96 7.12
CA THR A 20 2.14 -10.50 6.28
C THR A 20 1.46 -9.41 5.45
N VAL A 21 1.27 -8.22 6.02
CA VAL A 21 0.75 -7.06 5.27
C VAL A 21 1.71 -6.62 4.17
N LYS A 22 3.01 -6.59 4.44
CA LYS A 22 4.01 -6.26 3.41
C LYS A 22 3.98 -7.27 2.27
N ASP A 23 3.86 -8.56 2.57
CA ASP A 23 3.79 -9.62 1.56
C ASP A 23 2.54 -9.46 0.69
N ILE A 24 1.35 -9.27 1.29
CA ILE A 24 0.10 -9.05 0.57
C ILE A 24 0.18 -7.82 -0.35
N LEU A 25 0.69 -6.69 0.17
CA LEU A 25 0.79 -5.46 -0.59
C LEU A 25 1.86 -5.53 -1.70
N THR A 26 2.90 -6.35 -1.52
CA THR A 26 3.91 -6.59 -2.55
C THR A 26 3.36 -7.53 -3.63
N GLU A 27 2.66 -8.60 -3.25
CA GLU A 27 1.97 -9.53 -4.17
C GLU A 27 0.93 -8.79 -5.03
N ALA A 28 0.18 -7.86 -4.42
CA ALA A 28 -0.76 -6.98 -5.10
C ALA A 28 -0.10 -5.84 -5.91
N ARG A 29 1.24 -5.81 -6.00
CA ARG A 29 2.03 -4.77 -6.70
C ARG A 29 1.75 -3.33 -6.23
N VAL A 30 1.29 -3.18 -4.99
CA VAL A 30 1.05 -1.89 -4.34
C VAL A 30 2.33 -1.38 -3.65
N LEU A 31 3.21 -2.30 -3.24
CA LEU A 31 4.55 -2.01 -2.73
C LEU A 31 5.60 -2.59 -3.67
N ALA A 32 6.73 -1.91 -3.77
CA ALA A 32 7.86 -2.44 -4.53
C ALA A 32 8.45 -3.67 -3.85
N ASP A 33 8.80 -4.67 -4.66
CA ASP A 33 9.56 -5.83 -4.20
C ASP A 33 11.00 -5.40 -3.90
N ARG A 34 11.54 -5.95 -2.82
CA ARG A 34 12.95 -5.80 -2.44
C ARG A 34 13.89 -6.34 -3.52
N ILE A 35 13.48 -7.36 -4.26
CA ILE A 35 14.31 -8.02 -5.30
C ILE A 35 14.32 -7.20 -6.59
N SER A 36 13.20 -6.54 -6.94
CA SER A 36 13.09 -5.66 -8.11
C SER A 36 13.83 -4.34 -7.90
N THR A 37 15.15 -4.34 -8.13
CA THR A 37 15.99 -3.17 -7.92
C THR A 37 15.92 -2.20 -9.10
N PRO A 38 15.52 -0.93 -8.91
CA PRO A 38 15.53 0.07 -9.98
C PRO A 38 16.95 0.47 -10.35
N ILE A 39 17.09 1.11 -11.52
CA ILE A 39 18.32 1.77 -11.92
C ILE A 39 18.49 3.06 -11.10
N CYS A 40 19.73 3.37 -10.73
CA CYS A 40 20.07 4.60 -10.04
C CYS A 40 19.75 5.81 -10.93
N PRO A 41 18.91 6.76 -10.47
CA PRO A 41 18.51 7.91 -11.29
C PRO A 41 19.66 8.91 -11.53
N ILE A 42 20.75 8.82 -10.75
CA ILE A 42 21.89 9.74 -10.85
C ILE A 42 22.94 9.24 -11.84
N CYS A 43 23.29 7.96 -11.79
CA CYS A 43 24.41 7.41 -12.58
C CYS A 43 24.00 6.32 -13.59
N GLY A 44 22.71 5.97 -13.67
CA GLY A 44 22.21 4.98 -14.62
C GLY A 44 22.68 3.55 -14.35
N ARG A 45 23.20 3.25 -13.15
CA ARG A 45 23.73 1.92 -12.77
C ARG A 45 22.80 1.18 -11.84
N GLU A 46 22.99 -0.14 -11.76
CA GLU A 46 22.25 -1.00 -10.86
C GLU A 46 22.32 -0.55 -9.40
N THR A 47 21.23 -0.79 -8.69
CA THR A 47 21.15 -0.65 -7.25
C THR A 47 21.11 -2.02 -6.58
N SER A 48 21.23 -2.02 -5.26
CA SER A 48 21.05 -3.22 -4.42
C SER A 48 20.22 -2.85 -3.20
N ALA A 49 19.31 -3.71 -2.80
CA ALA A 49 18.56 -3.53 -1.56
C ALA A 49 19.47 -3.69 -0.34
N ASN A 50 19.40 -2.73 0.58
CA ASN A 50 20.14 -2.72 1.83
C ASN A 50 19.16 -2.55 3.00
N LYS A 51 19.43 -3.23 4.12
CA LYS A 51 18.58 -3.15 5.32
C LYS A 51 18.70 -1.75 5.94
N ASP A 52 17.58 -1.12 6.21
CA ASP A 52 17.50 0.19 6.83
C ASP A 52 16.27 0.22 7.74
N SER A 53 16.48 -0.06 9.04
CA SER A 53 15.40 -0.11 10.04
C SER A 53 14.76 1.24 10.31
N SER A 54 15.37 2.35 9.87
CA SER A 54 14.77 3.67 9.96
C SER A 54 13.65 3.89 8.94
N ARG A 55 13.54 3.01 7.92
CA ARG A 55 12.50 3.09 6.90
C ARG A 55 11.32 2.19 7.23
N LYS A 56 10.14 2.62 6.78
CA LYS A 56 8.86 1.90 6.98
C LYS A 56 8.88 0.46 6.43
N LEU A 57 9.51 0.25 5.28
CA LEU A 57 9.70 -1.11 4.74
C LEU A 57 10.87 -1.88 5.38
N GLY A 58 11.74 -1.20 6.14
CA GLY A 58 12.92 -1.80 6.76
C GLY A 58 14.12 -1.93 5.82
N TRP A 59 14.06 -1.32 4.63
CA TRP A 59 15.11 -1.36 3.63
C TRP A 59 15.06 -0.16 2.67
N VAL A 60 16.15 0.06 1.93
CA VAL A 60 16.30 1.04 0.83
C VAL A 60 17.10 0.42 -0.31
N TRP A 61 16.97 0.94 -1.52
CA TRP A 61 17.94 0.64 -2.57
C TRP A 61 19.11 1.60 -2.51
N ILE A 62 20.32 1.08 -2.69
CA ILE A 62 21.56 1.86 -2.72
C ILE A 62 22.28 1.59 -4.03
N CYS A 63 22.72 2.65 -4.70
CA CYS A 63 23.59 2.56 -5.87
C CYS A 63 24.89 1.81 -5.54
N LYS A 64 25.21 0.79 -6.34
CA LYS A 64 26.46 0.02 -6.20
C LYS A 64 27.71 0.85 -6.50
N ASN A 65 27.60 1.93 -7.28
CA ASN A 65 28.71 2.79 -7.73
C ASN A 65 28.79 4.15 -7.01
N LYS A 66 28.12 4.30 -5.86
CA LYS A 66 28.04 5.56 -5.11
C LYS A 66 29.39 6.25 -4.86
N TYR A 67 30.45 5.47 -4.62
CA TYR A 67 31.80 5.98 -4.35
C TYR A 67 32.50 6.54 -5.59
N ARG A 68 32.24 5.96 -6.76
CA ARG A 68 32.87 6.37 -8.03
C ARG A 68 32.30 7.69 -8.56
N PHE A 69 31.02 7.94 -8.30
CA PHE A 69 30.30 9.12 -8.80
C PHE A 69 29.97 10.15 -7.70
N GLY A 70 30.47 9.96 -6.47
CA GLY A 70 30.38 10.96 -5.40
C GLY A 70 28.96 11.30 -4.93
N HIS A 71 28.00 10.38 -4.99
CA HIS A 71 26.62 10.63 -4.58
C HIS A 71 26.11 9.61 -3.55
N SER A 72 25.08 9.95 -2.78
CA SER A 72 24.51 9.04 -1.75
C SER A 72 23.78 7.84 -2.37
N GLY A 73 23.14 8.04 -3.54
CA GLY A 73 22.57 6.97 -4.38
C GLY A 73 21.49 6.15 -3.70
N LYS A 74 20.83 6.68 -2.66
CA LYS A 74 19.75 6.02 -1.95
C LYS A 74 18.43 6.29 -2.64
N ILE A 75 17.62 5.25 -2.85
CA ILE A 75 16.27 5.34 -3.39
C ILE A 75 15.34 4.73 -2.35
N ASN A 76 14.35 5.53 -1.93
CA ASN A 76 13.31 5.06 -1.02
C ASN A 76 12.26 4.30 -1.85
N PRO A 77 11.97 3.03 -1.51
CA PRO A 77 10.96 2.24 -2.23
C PRO A 77 9.53 2.79 -2.11
N LEU A 78 9.27 3.68 -1.15
CA LEU A 78 7.97 4.35 -1.02
C LEU A 78 7.90 5.71 -1.71
N SER A 79 8.98 6.18 -2.35
CA SER A 79 8.92 7.51 -2.99
C SER A 79 7.92 7.56 -4.13
N ASN A 80 7.18 8.66 -4.24
CA ASN A 80 6.07 8.84 -5.18
C ASN A 80 4.93 7.81 -5.03
N THR A 81 4.86 7.07 -3.92
CA THR A 81 3.74 6.15 -3.63
C THR A 81 2.72 6.80 -2.71
N PHE A 82 1.52 6.22 -2.66
CA PHE A 82 0.51 6.55 -1.65
C PHE A 82 1.08 6.57 -0.22
N PHE A 83 2.00 5.64 0.09
CA PHE A 83 2.53 5.43 1.44
C PHE A 83 3.66 6.38 1.85
N GLU A 84 4.17 7.22 0.95
CA GLU A 84 5.34 8.08 1.23
C GLU A 84 5.12 8.96 2.46
N ASN A 85 4.01 9.71 2.47
CA ASN A 85 3.70 10.72 3.49
C ASN A 85 2.84 10.19 4.64
N ILE A 86 2.50 8.90 4.65
CA ILE A 86 1.67 8.32 5.70
C ILE A 86 2.51 8.15 6.98
N LYS A 87 2.07 8.70 8.11
CA LYS A 87 2.85 8.67 9.36
C LYS A 87 2.54 7.47 10.28
N ILE A 88 1.51 6.69 9.95
CA ILE A 88 1.09 5.51 10.70
C ILE A 88 1.75 4.22 10.15
N HIS A 89 1.70 3.13 10.93
CA HIS A 89 2.31 1.86 10.51
C HIS A 89 1.55 1.24 9.34
N LEU A 90 2.23 0.44 8.52
CA LEU A 90 1.60 -0.21 7.35
C LEU A 90 0.44 -1.11 7.75
N LEU A 91 0.57 -1.81 8.88
CA LEU A 91 -0.50 -2.62 9.43
C LEU A 91 -1.74 -1.77 9.76
N ASP A 92 -1.58 -0.59 10.39
CA ASP A 92 -2.72 0.29 10.66
C ASP A 92 -3.37 0.78 9.36
N VAL A 93 -2.55 1.14 8.36
CA VAL A 93 -3.03 1.53 7.02
C VAL A 93 -3.86 0.43 6.40
N PHE A 94 -3.38 -0.81 6.45
CA PHE A 94 -4.07 -1.97 5.90
C PHE A 94 -5.42 -2.21 6.58
N LEU A 95 -5.47 -2.12 7.92
CA LEU A 95 -6.73 -2.22 8.66
C LEU A 95 -7.70 -1.09 8.33
N LEU A 96 -7.19 0.14 8.20
CA LEU A 96 -8.02 1.28 7.79
C LEU A 96 -8.60 1.09 6.38
N ILE A 97 -7.86 0.47 5.45
CA ILE A 97 -8.37 0.12 4.12
C ILE A 97 -9.52 -0.87 4.24
N ILE A 98 -9.33 -1.96 5.01
CA ILE A 98 -10.36 -2.96 5.23
C ILE A 98 -11.63 -2.33 5.82
N TYR A 99 -11.47 -1.52 6.87
CA TYR A 99 -12.59 -0.86 7.53
C TYR A 99 -13.31 0.15 6.63
N PHE A 100 -12.57 0.85 5.77
CA PHE A 100 -13.15 1.75 4.78
C PHE A 100 -14.05 0.99 3.81
N PHE A 101 -13.56 -0.12 3.23
CA PHE A 101 -14.35 -0.94 2.30
C PHE A 101 -15.48 -1.74 2.98
N SER A 102 -15.36 -1.98 4.28
CA SER A 102 -16.43 -2.57 5.09
C SER A 102 -17.44 -1.54 5.61
N GLU A 103 -17.33 -0.28 5.18
CA GLU A 103 -18.21 0.84 5.53
C GLU A 103 -18.42 1.03 7.05
N ILE A 104 -17.39 0.73 7.84
CA ILE A 104 -17.49 0.85 9.30
C ILE A 104 -17.43 2.33 9.71
N GLN A 105 -18.30 2.72 10.64
CA GLN A 105 -18.30 4.07 11.20
C GLN A 105 -16.95 4.42 11.83
N VAL A 106 -16.46 5.64 11.53
CA VAL A 106 -15.14 6.12 11.97
C VAL A 106 -14.95 6.05 13.49
N SER A 107 -16.02 6.24 14.27
CA SER A 107 -16.05 6.07 15.74
C SER A 107 -15.65 4.66 16.17
N LEU A 108 -16.27 3.64 15.56
CA LEU A 108 -15.97 2.24 15.83
C LEU A 108 -14.58 1.86 15.34
N VAL A 109 -14.16 2.38 14.19
CA VAL A 109 -12.81 2.18 13.64
C VAL A 109 -11.74 2.70 14.61
N LEU A 110 -11.94 3.90 15.16
CA LEU A 110 -11.02 4.47 16.15
C LEU A 110 -10.91 3.60 17.40
N GLU A 111 -12.05 3.13 17.92
CA GLU A 111 -12.09 2.27 19.10
C GLU A 111 -11.36 0.94 18.84
N HIS A 112 -11.70 0.26 17.75
CA HIS A 112 -11.10 -1.02 17.38
C HIS A 112 -9.59 -0.91 17.16
N LEU A 113 -9.13 0.12 16.43
CA LEU A 113 -7.70 0.35 16.21
C LEU A 113 -6.98 0.67 17.52
N ASN A 114 -7.56 1.48 18.40
CA ASN A 114 -6.93 1.81 19.67
C ASN A 114 -6.85 0.60 20.60
N LEU A 115 -7.86 -0.28 20.61
CA LEU A 115 -7.79 -1.56 21.31
C LEU A 115 -6.68 -2.46 20.75
N PHE A 116 -6.58 -2.55 19.42
CA PHE A 116 -5.54 -3.32 18.75
C PHE A 116 -4.13 -2.79 19.05
N ARG A 117 -3.94 -1.47 18.94
CA ARG A 117 -2.66 -0.79 19.24
C ARG A 117 -2.26 -0.94 20.70
N LYS A 118 -3.23 -0.85 21.64
CA LYS A 118 -3.00 -1.09 23.06
C LYS A 118 -2.45 -2.49 23.32
N ARG A 119 -2.99 -3.53 22.67
CA ARG A 119 -2.48 -4.91 22.81
C ARG A 119 -1.03 -5.07 22.30
N ARG A 120 -0.61 -4.22 21.36
CA ARG A 120 0.75 -4.17 20.80
C ARG A 120 1.69 -3.18 21.52
N GLY A 121 1.23 -2.54 22.60
CA GLY A 121 2.00 -1.52 23.29
C GLY A 121 2.26 -0.25 22.47
N GLN A 122 1.42 0.04 21.46
CA GLN A 122 1.55 1.21 20.62
C GLN A 122 0.73 2.41 21.14
N PRO A 123 1.17 3.66 20.88
CA PRO A 123 0.41 4.86 21.25
C PRO A 123 -0.97 4.87 20.58
N GLN A 124 -1.97 5.47 21.21
CA GLN A 124 -3.30 5.61 20.61
C GLN A 124 -3.25 6.46 19.32
N MET A 125 -4.08 6.09 18.36
CA MET A 125 -4.36 6.87 17.18
C MET A 125 -5.35 8.00 17.52
N SER A 126 -5.15 9.17 16.95
CA SER A 126 -6.04 10.31 17.13
C SER A 126 -7.13 10.34 16.07
N TRP A 127 -8.29 10.88 16.41
CA TRP A 127 -9.40 11.09 15.48
C TRP A 127 -9.00 11.84 14.20
N PRO A 128 -8.24 12.97 14.26
CA PRO A 128 -7.80 13.67 13.06
C PRO A 128 -6.98 12.80 12.10
N THR A 129 -6.17 11.88 12.63
CA THR A 129 -5.36 10.96 11.80
C THR A 129 -6.24 10.04 10.97
N ILE A 130 -7.33 9.53 11.54
CA ILE A 130 -8.27 8.64 10.83
C ILE A 130 -9.05 9.42 9.78
N VAL A 131 -9.55 10.61 10.15
CA VAL A 131 -10.28 11.47 9.22
C VAL A 131 -9.40 11.86 8.04
N GLU A 132 -8.16 12.30 8.29
CA GLU A 132 -7.20 12.62 7.22
C GLU A 132 -6.96 11.42 6.30
N PHE A 133 -6.83 10.22 6.86
CA PHE A 133 -6.68 9.00 6.06
C PHE A 133 -7.90 8.70 5.19
N TYR A 134 -9.11 8.79 5.76
CA TYR A 134 -10.37 8.54 5.05
C TYR A 134 -10.60 9.57 3.94
N SER A 135 -10.35 10.86 4.20
CA SER A 135 -10.45 11.92 3.20
C SER A 135 -9.49 11.66 2.03
N ARG A 136 -8.21 11.37 2.33
CA ARG A 136 -7.22 11.07 1.29
C ARG A 136 -7.59 9.81 0.48
N ARG A 137 -8.24 8.82 1.11
CA ARG A 137 -8.74 7.64 0.40
C ARG A 137 -9.90 7.96 -0.52
N ARG A 138 -10.84 8.80 -0.07
CA ARG A 138 -11.95 9.27 -0.90
C ARG A 138 -11.46 9.97 -2.16
N GLU A 139 -10.51 10.89 -2.00
CA GLU A 139 -9.87 11.58 -3.13
C GLU A 139 -9.23 10.60 -4.11
N LEU A 140 -8.57 9.55 -3.62
CA LEU A 140 -7.98 8.52 -4.48
C LEU A 140 -9.02 7.66 -5.19
N THR A 141 -10.09 7.27 -4.51
CA THR A 141 -11.19 6.54 -5.16
C THR A 141 -11.87 7.39 -6.22
N GLU A 142 -12.01 8.70 -6.00
CA GLU A 142 -12.54 9.63 -7.00
C GLU A 142 -11.60 9.80 -8.20
N ILE A 143 -10.28 9.82 -7.97
CA ILE A 143 -9.27 9.86 -9.05
C ILE A 143 -9.27 8.56 -9.85
N VAL A 144 -9.34 7.39 -9.19
CA VAL A 144 -9.34 6.08 -9.86
C VAL A 144 -10.66 5.83 -10.59
N ALA A 145 -11.79 6.30 -10.05
CA ALA A 145 -13.08 6.28 -10.73
C ALA A 145 -13.18 7.35 -11.82
N SER A 146 -12.24 8.30 -11.86
CA SER A 146 -12.14 9.26 -12.96
C SER A 146 -11.66 8.54 -14.22
N PRO A 147 -12.20 8.84 -15.41
CA PRO A 147 -11.82 8.22 -16.68
C PRO A 147 -10.40 8.62 -17.16
N HIS A 148 -9.51 9.01 -16.26
CA HIS A 148 -8.15 9.45 -16.55
C HIS A 148 -7.14 8.48 -15.95
N ASP A 149 -6.43 7.76 -16.83
CA ASP A 149 -5.34 6.84 -16.50
C ASP A 149 -4.15 7.57 -15.88
N LYS A 150 -4.23 7.93 -14.60
CA LYS A 150 -3.06 8.30 -13.81
C LYS A 150 -2.55 7.05 -13.09
N LEU A 151 -1.43 6.52 -13.59
CA LEU A 151 -0.67 5.46 -12.93
C LEU A 151 -0.34 5.85 -11.48
N LEU A 152 -0.87 5.10 -10.51
CA LEU A 152 -0.52 5.19 -9.10
C LEU A 152 0.85 4.51 -8.89
N GLY A 153 1.93 5.11 -9.38
CA GLY A 153 3.24 4.44 -9.50
C GLY A 153 4.37 4.98 -8.62
N GLY A 154 5.05 4.09 -7.89
CA GLY A 154 6.37 4.33 -7.29
C GLY A 154 7.52 3.71 -8.11
N PRO A 155 8.79 3.95 -7.73
CA PRO A 155 9.94 3.36 -8.42
C PRO A 155 9.87 1.82 -8.40
N ALA A 156 10.06 1.20 -9.57
CA ALA A 156 10.07 -0.25 -9.79
C ALA A 156 8.72 -1.00 -9.66
N LEU A 157 7.59 -0.31 -9.71
CA LEU A 157 6.31 -0.95 -10.07
C LEU A 157 6.32 -1.10 -11.60
N SER A 158 6.38 -2.33 -12.10
CA SER A 158 6.53 -2.63 -13.54
C SER A 158 5.40 -2.01 -14.37
N ASP A 159 5.72 -1.58 -15.60
CA ASP A 159 4.80 -0.98 -16.58
C ASP A 159 3.62 -1.90 -17.00
N ASP A 160 3.64 -3.17 -16.60
CA ASP A 160 2.56 -4.15 -16.82
C ASP A 160 1.52 -4.16 -15.69
N ALA A 161 1.21 -3.00 -15.10
CA ALA A 161 0.04 -2.88 -14.24
C ALA A 161 -1.21 -2.86 -15.13
N GLU A 162 -1.60 -4.04 -15.63
CA GLU A 162 -2.99 -4.27 -16.02
C GLU A 162 -3.83 -3.83 -14.83
N VAL A 163 -4.52 -2.71 -15.02
CA VAL A 163 -5.48 -2.24 -14.05
C VAL A 163 -6.51 -3.35 -13.97
N LEU A 164 -6.49 -4.10 -12.87
CA LEU A 164 -7.55 -5.03 -12.49
C LEU A 164 -8.79 -4.21 -12.17
N PHE A 165 -9.39 -3.63 -13.21
CA PHE A 165 -10.82 -3.37 -13.21
C PHE A 165 -11.45 -4.74 -13.11
N VAL A 166 -12.07 -5.01 -11.96
CA VAL A 166 -13.06 -6.07 -11.87
C VAL A 166 -14.13 -5.62 -12.85
N ASP A 167 -14.21 -6.26 -14.02
CA ASP A 167 -15.41 -6.17 -14.85
C ASP A 167 -16.54 -6.75 -14.00
N ASP A 168 -17.27 -5.86 -13.34
CA ASP A 168 -18.53 -6.19 -12.70
C ASP A 168 -19.49 -6.67 -13.79
N VAL A 169 -19.69 -7.98 -13.80
CA VAL A 169 -20.96 -8.68 -14.04
C VAL A 169 -22.07 -7.81 -14.63
N ASP A 170 -22.07 -7.61 -15.94
CA ASP A 170 -23.30 -7.34 -16.69
C ASP A 170 -24.01 -8.67 -16.96
N GLY A 171 -24.60 -9.20 -15.90
CA GLY A 171 -25.68 -10.17 -16.01
C GLY A 171 -26.96 -9.44 -16.32
N ASP A 172 -27.28 -9.31 -17.62
CA ASP A 172 -28.67 -9.13 -18.05
C ASP A 172 -28.91 -9.86 -19.40
N PRO A 173 -29.28 -11.16 -19.40
CA PRO A 173 -29.84 -11.77 -20.58
C PRO A 173 -31.29 -11.30 -20.70
N ASN A 174 -31.47 -10.30 -21.55
CA ASN A 174 -32.74 -9.79 -22.04
C ASN A 174 -33.60 -10.96 -22.56
N TRP A 175 -34.63 -11.36 -21.80
CA TRP A 175 -35.67 -12.29 -22.23
C TRP A 175 -36.80 -11.52 -22.90
N GLU A 176 -36.57 -11.04 -24.12
CA GLU A 176 -37.66 -10.71 -25.03
C GLU A 176 -37.33 -11.24 -26.44
N ASP A 177 -38.32 -11.94 -27.00
CA ASP A 177 -38.45 -12.43 -28.38
C ASP A 177 -37.64 -13.67 -28.82
N PHE A 178 -38.24 -14.86 -28.64
CA PHE A 178 -38.67 -15.84 -29.67
C PHE A 178 -38.90 -17.25 -29.09
#